data_AF-A0A015SVJ0-F1
#
_entry.id   AF-A0A015SVJ0-F1
#
_cell.length_a   1.000
_cell.length_b   1.000
_cell.length_c   1.000
_cell.angle_alpha   90.00
_cell.angle_beta   90.00
_cell.angle_gamma   90.00
#
_symmetry.space_group_name_H-M   'P 1'
#
loop_
_entity.id
_entity.type
_entity.pdbx_description
1 polymer ?
#
loop_
_entity_poly.entity_id
_entity_poly.type
_entity_poly.pdbx_seq_one_letter_code
_entity_poly.pdbx_strand_id
1 'polypeptide(L)'
;MGLENQAFSDQVNLDNIQYNRNSHWERSQKPDPGEEESLYNEKNYYYTFVHNILYDEEHSPLNLIHHFERKEPKLSNHIYYYIKKKGRNNPYKLIVDAMNINLYATGVGFLSFYLKNEDCTQNSPEDILAINQYGRRIMPPFFNDTRLRNEISEYIRIEGLNQTVYFEDFKSYTPYDSWQPSSSIKKLICELVTNLSIDPIIDDRMFVATWYKNNQLSQQFTNNAKAYFDSQDPFSDYWYRFLFIDGSNATCQNEKMKKELLEEHTYYRWQQWSSLYGISKYSLV
;
A
#
# COMPACT_ATOMS: atom_id res chain seq x y z
N MET A 1 29.45 17.25 19.93
CA MET A 1 29.13 17.37 18.49
C MET A 1 27.76 16.75 18.32
N GLY A 2 26.78 17.52 17.84
CA GLY A 2 25.38 17.08 17.77
C GLY A 2 25.18 15.93 16.79
N LEU A 3 24.13 15.15 17.02
CA LEU A 3 23.69 14.02 16.18
C LEU A 3 23.44 14.43 14.70
N GLU A 4 23.24 15.73 14.43
CA GLU A 4 22.90 16.29 13.12
C GLU A 4 23.91 16.00 11.99
N ASN A 5 25.16 15.66 12.30
CA ASN A 5 26.18 15.35 11.29
C ASN A 5 26.38 13.83 11.03
N GLN A 6 25.60 12.96 11.68
CA GLN A 6 25.69 11.50 11.50
C GLN A 6 24.66 11.00 10.49
N ALA A 7 24.85 9.79 9.94
CA ALA A 7 23.82 9.19 9.09
C ALA A 7 22.52 9.02 9.90
N PHE A 8 21.36 9.11 9.26
CA PHE A 8 20.07 9.04 9.97
C PHE A 8 19.91 7.75 10.78
N SER A 9 20.44 6.63 10.28
CA SER A 9 20.51 5.35 10.99
C SER A 9 21.30 5.42 12.29
N ASP A 10 22.34 6.24 12.37
CA ASP A 10 23.17 6.39 13.58
C ASP A 10 22.47 7.26 14.64
N GLN A 11 21.47 8.03 14.21
CA GLN A 11 20.64 8.87 15.09
C GLN A 11 19.43 8.12 15.65
N VAL A 12 19.13 6.93 15.13
CA VAL A 12 17.93 6.16 15.47
C VAL A 12 18.29 4.93 16.29
N ASN A 13 17.54 4.73 17.37
CA ASN A 13 17.58 3.50 18.15
C ASN A 13 16.14 3.09 18.48
N LEU A 14 15.74 1.89 18.03
CA LEU A 14 14.39 1.37 18.21
C LEU A 14 14.00 1.17 19.68
N ASP A 15 14.97 0.98 20.58
CA ASP A 15 14.75 0.83 22.02
C ASP A 15 14.38 2.15 22.70
N ASN A 16 14.69 3.29 22.07
CA ASN A 16 14.33 4.61 22.58
C ASN A 16 12.91 5.04 22.20
N ILE A 17 12.22 4.26 21.36
CA ILE A 17 10.85 4.53 20.94
C ILE A 17 9.89 4.20 22.09
N GLN A 18 9.03 5.15 22.44
CA GLN A 18 8.03 4.98 23.48
C GLN A 18 6.76 4.41 22.86
N TYR A 19 6.59 3.10 23.04
CA TYR A 19 5.39 2.38 22.63
C TYR A 19 4.26 2.54 23.65
N ASN A 20 3.07 2.87 23.16
CA ASN A 20 1.85 2.86 23.95
C ASN A 20 1.39 1.41 24.19
N ARG A 21 1.62 0.92 25.41
CA ARG A 21 1.26 -0.45 25.83
C ARG A 21 -0.25 -0.72 25.81
N ASN A 22 -1.08 0.31 25.85
CA ASN A 22 -2.54 0.20 25.79
C ASN A 22 -3.07 0.36 24.37
N SER A 23 -2.19 0.38 23.36
CA SER A 23 -2.60 0.42 21.97
C SER A 23 -3.18 -0.92 21.51
N HIS A 24 -3.89 -0.88 20.39
CA HIS A 24 -4.38 -2.08 19.69
C HIS A 24 -3.37 -2.64 18.69
N TRP A 25 -2.13 -2.15 18.76
CA TRP A 25 -0.99 -2.68 18.02
C TRP A 25 -0.25 -3.67 18.91
N GLU A 26 0.11 -4.82 18.34
CA GLU A 26 0.85 -5.89 19.01
C GLU A 26 2.17 -6.10 18.30
N ARG A 27 3.27 -6.15 19.06
CA ARG A 27 4.57 -6.51 18.49
C ARG A 27 4.57 -8.02 18.20
N SER A 28 4.63 -8.38 16.92
CA SER A 28 4.57 -9.77 16.48
C SER A 28 5.99 -10.32 16.30
N GLN A 29 6.42 -11.15 17.24
CA GLN A 29 7.78 -11.73 17.27
C GLN A 29 7.83 -13.25 17.13
N LYS A 30 6.66 -13.86 17.01
CA LYS A 30 6.46 -15.29 16.84
C LYS A 30 5.38 -15.48 15.79
N PRO A 31 5.47 -16.54 14.95
CA PRO A 31 4.37 -16.85 14.06
C PRO A 31 3.09 -17.09 14.88
N ASP A 32 1.95 -16.70 14.30
CA ASP A 32 0.67 -17.10 14.86
C ASP A 32 0.51 -18.63 14.78
N PRO A 33 -0.20 -19.27 15.73
CA PRO A 33 -0.42 -20.71 15.70
C PRO A 33 -1.06 -21.15 14.38
N GLY A 34 -0.42 -22.10 13.68
CA GLY A 34 -0.86 -22.59 12.37
C GLY A 34 -0.14 -21.96 11.17
N GLU A 35 0.73 -20.97 11.39
CA GLU A 35 1.54 -20.35 10.32
C GLU A 35 2.97 -20.90 10.21
N GLU A 36 3.31 -21.92 10.99
CA GLU A 36 4.68 -22.44 11.08
C GLU A 36 5.20 -23.00 9.75
N GLU A 37 4.35 -23.71 9.00
CA GLU A 37 4.71 -24.23 7.67
C GLU A 37 4.95 -23.12 6.65
N SER A 38 4.11 -22.07 6.68
CA SER A 38 4.25 -20.89 5.82
C SER A 38 5.55 -20.15 6.13
N LEU A 39 5.84 -19.91 7.41
CA LEU A 39 7.07 -19.26 7.85
C LEU A 39 8.31 -20.09 7.48
N TYR A 40 8.24 -21.41 7.58
CA TYR A 40 9.33 -22.30 7.16
C TYR A 40 9.64 -22.12 5.66
N ASN A 41 8.63 -22.14 4.81
CA ASN A 41 8.81 -21.98 3.36
C ASN A 41 9.38 -20.60 3.02
N GLU A 42 8.87 -19.55 3.66
CA GLU A 42 9.34 -18.18 3.46
C GLU A 42 10.81 -18.01 3.87
N LYS A 43 11.19 -18.53 5.05
CA LYS A 43 12.58 -18.49 5.52
C LYS A 43 13.54 -19.28 4.65
N ASN A 44 13.10 -20.36 4.01
CA ASN A 44 13.94 -21.10 3.05
C ASN A 44 14.05 -20.40 1.70
N TYR A 45 13.09 -19.55 1.35
CA TYR A 45 13.13 -18.76 0.12
C TYR A 45 14.17 -17.64 0.20
N TYR A 46 14.31 -16.99 1.37
CA TYR A 46 15.27 -15.91 1.59
C TYR A 46 16.58 -16.38 2.22
N TYR A 47 17.69 -15.78 1.81
CA TYR A 47 18.98 -16.03 2.47
C TYR A 47 18.94 -15.63 3.95
N THR A 48 19.56 -16.44 4.80
CA THR A 48 19.53 -16.28 6.27
C THR A 48 20.00 -14.90 6.75
N PHE A 49 20.97 -14.28 6.08
CA PHE A 49 21.45 -12.95 6.49
C PHE A 49 20.40 -11.84 6.32
N VAL A 50 19.38 -12.07 5.48
CA VAL A 50 18.26 -11.14 5.25
C VAL A 50 17.17 -11.30 6.31
N HIS A 51 17.11 -12.44 7.00
CA HIS A 51 16.05 -12.72 7.99
C HIS A 51 15.96 -11.66 9.08
N ASN A 52 17.09 -11.09 9.52
CA ASN A 52 17.13 -10.06 10.55
C ASN A 52 16.46 -8.73 10.17
N ILE A 53 16.20 -8.48 8.89
CA ILE A 53 15.44 -7.30 8.44
C ILE A 53 14.01 -7.64 8.02
N LEU A 54 13.68 -8.93 7.86
CA LEU A 54 12.33 -9.38 7.48
C LEU A 54 11.50 -9.78 8.69
N TYR A 55 12.14 -10.35 9.72
CA TYR A 55 11.47 -10.90 10.89
C TYR A 55 11.97 -10.25 12.17
N ASP A 56 11.02 -9.78 12.99
CA ASP A 56 11.29 -9.24 14.32
C ASP A 56 11.36 -10.39 15.34
N GLU A 57 12.50 -11.06 15.45
CA GLU A 57 12.64 -12.19 16.38
C GLU A 57 12.96 -11.72 17.81
N GLU A 58 12.28 -12.29 18.82
CA GLU A 58 12.41 -11.95 20.26
C GLU A 58 13.86 -11.98 20.78
N HIS A 59 14.75 -12.71 20.11
CA HIS A 59 16.16 -12.85 20.47
C HIS A 59 17.13 -12.47 19.34
N SER A 60 16.68 -11.68 18.35
CA SER A 60 17.59 -11.19 17.31
C SER A 60 18.64 -10.27 17.94
N PRO A 61 19.94 -10.55 17.79
CA PRO A 61 21.00 -9.75 18.41
C PRO A 61 21.16 -8.38 17.76
N LEU A 62 20.55 -8.15 16.59
CA LEU A 62 20.77 -6.94 15.79
C LEU A 62 19.68 -5.87 15.97
N ASN A 63 18.51 -6.24 16.51
CA ASN A 63 17.38 -5.34 16.76
C ASN A 63 17.10 -4.36 15.59
N LEU A 64 17.02 -4.88 14.35
CA LEU A 64 16.96 -4.06 13.14
C LEU A 64 15.54 -3.66 12.74
N ILE A 65 14.53 -4.38 13.21
CA ILE A 65 13.12 -4.18 12.88
C ILE A 65 12.26 -4.43 14.12
N HIS A 66 11.30 -3.55 14.35
CA HIS A 66 10.15 -3.84 15.22
C HIS A 66 8.90 -3.98 14.34
N HIS A 67 8.26 -5.14 14.36
CA HIS A 67 7.08 -5.47 13.56
C HIS A 67 5.83 -5.45 14.44
N PHE A 68 4.85 -4.65 14.05
CA PHE A 68 3.58 -4.51 14.76
C PHE A 68 2.41 -4.85 13.86
N GLU A 69 1.44 -5.56 14.41
CA GLU A 69 0.20 -5.93 13.74
C GLU A 69 -0.99 -5.40 14.53
N ARG A 70 -2.03 -4.99 13.81
CA ARG A 70 -3.27 -4.52 14.42
C ARG A 70 -4.08 -5.72 14.90
N LYS A 71 -4.55 -5.70 16.15
CA LYS A 71 -5.29 -6.83 16.75
C LYS A 71 -6.66 -7.03 16.14
N GLU A 72 -7.39 -5.95 15.86
CA GLU A 72 -8.80 -6.07 15.48
C GLU A 72 -9.03 -6.88 14.19
N PRO A 73 -8.25 -6.71 13.09
CA PRO A 73 -8.39 -7.53 11.88
C PRO A 73 -8.24 -9.03 12.12
N LYS A 74 -7.42 -9.44 13.09
CA LYS A 74 -7.27 -10.86 13.48
C LYS A 74 -8.49 -11.42 14.20
N LEU A 75 -9.28 -10.54 14.84
CA LEU A 75 -10.41 -10.92 15.69
C LEU A 75 -11.76 -10.79 14.98
N SER A 76 -11.85 -10.01 13.90
CA SER A 76 -13.11 -9.70 13.23
C SER A 76 -12.93 -9.42 11.74
N ASN A 77 -13.75 -10.08 10.94
CA ASN A 77 -13.87 -9.81 9.50
C ASN A 77 -14.77 -8.60 9.18
N HIS A 78 -15.22 -7.85 10.20
CA HIS A 78 -16.12 -6.70 10.05
C HIS A 78 -15.39 -5.36 10.11
N ILE A 79 -14.15 -5.33 9.60
CA ILE A 79 -13.36 -4.11 9.50
C ILE A 79 -13.29 -3.72 8.04
N TYR A 80 -13.66 -2.47 7.76
CA TYR A 80 -13.89 -2.03 6.41
C TYR A 80 -13.14 -0.75 6.09
N TYR A 81 -12.44 -0.76 4.96
CA TYR A 81 -11.80 0.38 4.35
C TYR A 81 -12.69 0.90 3.21
N TYR A 82 -13.19 2.12 3.38
CA TYR A 82 -14.09 2.77 2.44
C TYR A 82 -13.38 3.84 1.63
N ILE A 83 -13.62 3.84 0.32
CA ILE A 83 -13.09 4.84 -0.62
C ILE A 83 -14.26 5.46 -1.38
N LYS A 84 -14.57 6.72 -1.09
CA LYS A 84 -15.61 7.46 -1.81
C LYS A 84 -15.00 8.23 -2.98
N LYS A 85 -15.16 7.71 -4.20
CA LYS A 85 -14.81 8.43 -5.43
C LYS A 85 -15.91 9.43 -5.82
N LYS A 86 -15.51 10.62 -6.26
CA LYS A 86 -16.43 11.62 -6.83
C LYS A 86 -17.24 11.02 -7.98
N GLY A 87 -18.55 11.26 -7.95
CA GLY A 87 -19.49 10.78 -8.97
C GLY A 87 -19.94 9.32 -8.84
N ARG A 88 -19.38 8.53 -7.92
CA ARG A 88 -19.89 7.19 -7.59
C ARG A 88 -20.94 7.31 -6.49
N ASN A 89 -22.07 6.59 -6.58
CA ASN A 89 -23.15 6.68 -5.57
C ASN A 89 -22.72 6.13 -4.20
N ASN A 90 -22.22 4.90 -4.17
CA ASN A 90 -21.76 4.23 -2.95
C ASN A 90 -20.23 4.19 -2.91
N PRO A 91 -19.59 4.35 -1.73
CA PRO A 91 -18.15 4.16 -1.62
C PRO A 91 -17.76 2.73 -1.99
N TYR A 92 -16.56 2.54 -2.50
CA TYR A 92 -15.95 1.22 -2.53
C TYR A 92 -15.79 0.72 -1.09
N LYS A 93 -16.04 -0.56 -0.86
CA LYS A 93 -15.98 -1.18 0.47
C LYS A 93 -15.04 -2.37 0.43
N LEU A 94 -13.89 -2.26 1.08
CA LEU A 94 -12.89 -3.32 1.13
C LEU A 94 -12.81 -3.89 2.54
N ILE A 95 -12.65 -5.21 2.67
CA ILE A 95 -12.40 -5.86 3.96
C ILE A 95 -10.94 -5.61 4.31
N VAL A 96 -10.67 -5.21 5.55
CA VAL A 96 -9.32 -5.08 6.09
C VAL A 96 -8.92 -6.43 6.68
N ASP A 97 -7.99 -7.11 6.02
CA ASP A 97 -7.49 -8.42 6.44
C ASP A 97 -6.38 -8.29 7.48
N ALA A 98 -5.49 -7.32 7.28
CA ALA A 98 -4.41 -7.01 8.20
C ALA A 98 -3.98 -5.55 8.06
N MET A 99 -3.37 -5.03 9.12
CA MET A 99 -2.71 -3.73 9.14
C MET A 99 -1.42 -3.86 9.92
N ASN A 100 -0.31 -3.45 9.32
CA ASN A 100 1.01 -3.70 9.86
C ASN A 100 1.83 -2.40 9.92
N ILE A 101 2.64 -2.23 10.95
CA ILE A 101 3.66 -1.20 11.06
C ILE A 101 5.02 -1.86 11.26
N ASN A 102 5.97 -1.59 10.37
CA ASN A 102 7.37 -1.98 10.52
C ASN A 102 8.21 -0.75 10.79
N LEU A 103 8.99 -0.76 11.87
CA LEU A 103 9.95 0.30 12.21
C LEU A 103 11.36 -0.25 12.10
N TYR A 104 12.20 0.37 11.27
CA TYR A 104 13.57 -0.09 11.05
C TYR A 104 14.57 0.77 11.81
N ALA A 105 15.69 0.16 12.22
CA ALA A 105 16.80 0.86 12.87
C ALA A 105 17.44 1.93 11.97
N THR A 106 17.14 1.93 10.67
CA THR A 106 17.51 3.00 9.73
C THR A 106 16.73 4.30 9.94
N GLY A 107 15.67 4.28 10.75
CA GLY A 107 14.73 5.38 10.92
C GLY A 107 13.57 5.41 9.94
N VAL A 108 13.52 4.46 9.01
CA VAL A 108 12.41 4.31 8.06
C VAL A 108 11.32 3.43 8.67
N GLY A 109 10.06 3.79 8.43
CA GLY A 109 8.91 2.99 8.82
C GLY A 109 7.99 2.67 7.63
N PHE A 110 7.28 1.56 7.69
CA PHE A 110 6.26 1.18 6.73
C PHE A 110 4.93 0.97 7.44
N LEU A 111 3.89 1.60 6.94
CA LEU A 111 2.50 1.30 7.28
C LEU A 111 1.87 0.57 6.10
N SER A 112 1.33 -0.62 6.34
CA SER A 112 0.75 -1.47 5.31
C SER A 112 -0.71 -1.77 5.62
N PHE A 113 -1.54 -1.77 4.58
CA PHE A 113 -2.94 -2.21 4.64
C PHE A 113 -3.12 -3.40 3.70
N TYR A 114 -3.64 -4.51 4.21
CA TYR A 114 -4.00 -5.68 3.42
C TYR A 114 -5.52 -5.64 3.22
N LEU A 115 -5.93 -5.38 1.99
CA LEU A 115 -7.32 -5.10 1.65
C LEU A 115 -7.86 -6.16 0.68
N LYS A 116 -9.05 -6.69 0.98
CA LYS A 116 -9.76 -7.66 0.12
C LYS A 116 -10.97 -7.02 -0.52
N ASN A 117 -11.09 -7.18 -1.83
CA ASN A 117 -12.29 -6.84 -2.58
C ASN A 117 -13.07 -8.12 -2.93
N GLU A 118 -14.10 -8.44 -2.15
CA GLU A 118 -14.95 -9.61 -2.37
C GLU A 118 -16.33 -9.26 -2.95
N ASP A 119 -16.63 -7.96 -3.12
CA ASP A 119 -17.90 -7.50 -3.66
C ASP A 119 -17.85 -7.50 -5.20
N CYS A 120 -18.64 -8.40 -5.80
CA CYS A 120 -18.71 -8.57 -7.24
C CYS A 120 -19.31 -7.34 -7.98
N THR A 121 -19.89 -6.37 -7.27
CA THR A 121 -20.42 -5.13 -7.86
C THR A 121 -19.35 -4.04 -8.04
N GLN A 122 -18.12 -4.29 -7.58
CA GLN A 122 -16.98 -3.37 -7.68
C GLN A 122 -15.72 -4.07 -8.19
N ASN A 123 -15.87 -5.01 -9.13
CA ASN A 123 -14.79 -5.85 -9.63
C ASN A 123 -14.41 -5.58 -11.10
N SER A 124 -14.97 -4.53 -11.73
CA SER A 124 -14.61 -4.17 -13.10
C SER A 124 -13.17 -3.63 -13.19
N PRO A 125 -12.51 -3.70 -14.36
CA PRO A 125 -11.20 -3.08 -14.56
C PRO A 125 -11.13 -1.61 -14.09
N GLU A 126 -12.15 -0.81 -14.39
CA GLU A 126 -12.26 0.59 -13.97
C GLU A 126 -12.43 0.75 -12.45
N ASP A 127 -13.15 -0.16 -11.80
CA ASP A 127 -13.29 -0.16 -10.34
C ASP A 127 -11.96 -0.44 -9.66
N ILE A 128 -11.20 -1.43 -10.14
CA ILE A 128 -9.89 -1.76 -9.58
C ILE A 128 -8.90 -0.61 -9.77
N LEU A 129 -8.87 0.02 -10.94
CA LEU A 129 -8.06 1.22 -11.17
C LEU A 129 -8.45 2.36 -10.23
N ALA A 130 -9.74 2.57 -10.00
CA ALA A 130 -10.24 3.57 -9.08
C ALA A 130 -9.89 3.25 -7.62
N ILE A 131 -10.08 2.00 -7.18
CA ILE A 131 -9.69 1.56 -5.83
C ILE A 131 -8.21 1.84 -5.60
N ASN A 132 -7.34 1.45 -6.53
CA ASN A 132 -5.90 1.62 -6.42
C ASN A 132 -5.49 3.11 -6.42
N GLN A 133 -6.07 3.91 -7.31
CA GLN A 133 -5.71 5.32 -7.44
C GLN A 133 -6.19 6.16 -6.25
N TYR A 134 -7.43 5.98 -5.83
CA TYR A 134 -8.06 6.82 -4.80
C TYR A 134 -7.83 6.30 -3.39
N GLY A 135 -7.59 5.00 -3.22
CA GLY A 135 -7.33 4.38 -1.93
C GLY A 135 -5.91 4.61 -1.39
N ARG A 136 -4.94 4.86 -2.28
CA ARG A 136 -3.52 5.03 -1.91
C ARG A 136 -3.13 6.43 -1.45
N ARG A 137 -3.98 7.44 -1.62
CA ARG A 137 -3.62 8.84 -1.34
C ARG A 137 -3.59 9.08 0.16
N ILE A 138 -2.47 9.59 0.67
CA ILE A 138 -2.30 9.93 2.09
C ILE A 138 -2.39 11.44 2.34
N MET A 139 -2.32 12.26 1.29
CA MET A 139 -2.57 13.70 1.29
C MET A 139 -2.97 14.18 -0.12
N PRO A 140 -3.45 15.41 -0.30
CA PRO A 140 -3.72 15.98 -1.62
C PRO A 140 -2.43 16.20 -2.43
N PRO A 141 -2.34 15.74 -3.70
CA PRO A 141 -1.20 16.03 -4.57
C PRO A 141 -1.17 17.50 -5.01
N PHE A 142 -2.35 18.09 -5.20
CA PHE A 142 -2.52 19.50 -5.52
C PHE A 142 -3.54 20.13 -4.57
N PHE A 143 -3.31 21.37 -4.15
CA PHE A 143 -4.27 22.07 -3.28
C PHE A 143 -5.67 22.14 -3.89
N ASN A 144 -5.78 22.25 -5.22
CA ASN A 144 -7.06 22.28 -5.91
C ASN A 144 -7.85 20.95 -5.80
N ASP A 145 -7.18 19.82 -5.55
CA ASP A 145 -7.85 18.53 -5.36
C ASP A 145 -8.66 18.45 -4.07
N THR A 146 -8.37 19.30 -3.07
CA THR A 146 -9.25 19.47 -1.90
C THR A 146 -10.68 19.90 -2.28
N ARG A 147 -10.86 20.42 -3.50
CA ARG A 147 -12.14 20.86 -4.06
C ARG A 147 -12.58 20.00 -5.23
N LEU A 148 -11.70 19.82 -6.23
CA LEU A 148 -12.05 19.18 -7.49
C LEU A 148 -12.11 17.65 -7.41
N ARG A 149 -11.30 17.03 -6.54
CA ARG A 149 -11.23 15.57 -6.34
C ARG A 149 -10.90 14.82 -7.63
N ASN A 150 -9.94 15.33 -8.40
CA ASN A 150 -9.51 14.66 -9.63
C ASN A 150 -8.62 13.46 -9.27
N GLU A 151 -7.67 13.68 -8.37
CA GLU A 151 -6.63 12.71 -8.01
C GLU A 151 -6.83 12.06 -6.64
N ILE A 152 -7.78 12.55 -5.84
CA ILE A 152 -8.09 12.06 -4.49
C ILE A 152 -9.57 11.74 -4.33
N SER A 153 -9.88 10.87 -3.37
CA SER A 153 -11.25 10.56 -2.98
C SER A 153 -11.93 11.77 -2.30
N GLU A 154 -13.26 11.75 -2.29
CA GLU A 154 -14.05 12.66 -1.45
C GLU A 154 -13.79 12.36 0.02
N TYR A 155 -13.67 11.08 0.37
CA TYR A 155 -13.15 10.65 1.67
C TYR A 155 -12.57 9.23 1.62
N ILE A 156 -11.71 8.97 2.60
CA ILE A 156 -11.29 7.63 3.03
C ILE A 156 -11.80 7.42 4.46
N ARG A 157 -12.30 6.23 4.75
CA ARG A 157 -12.79 5.89 6.08
C ARG A 157 -12.47 4.46 6.47
N ILE A 158 -12.02 4.25 7.70
CA ILE A 158 -11.87 2.91 8.29
C ILE A 158 -12.89 2.76 9.42
N GLU A 159 -13.72 1.73 9.33
CA GLU A 159 -14.72 1.36 10.33
C GLU A 159 -14.41 -0.02 10.93
N GLY A 160 -14.80 -0.23 12.19
CA GLY A 160 -14.61 -1.50 12.90
C GLY A 160 -13.40 -1.53 13.85
N LEU A 161 -12.55 -0.50 13.83
CA LEU A 161 -11.45 -0.33 14.79
C LEU A 161 -11.95 0.32 16.08
N ASN A 162 -11.65 -0.28 17.25
CA ASN A 162 -12.00 0.13 18.63
C ASN A 162 -13.01 1.29 18.81
N GLN A 163 -14.21 1.15 18.24
CA GLN A 163 -15.31 2.16 18.24
C GLN A 163 -14.92 3.56 17.73
N THR A 164 -13.75 3.68 17.08
CA THR A 164 -13.20 4.92 16.55
C THR A 164 -13.30 4.88 15.04
N VAL A 165 -14.02 5.84 14.47
CA VAL A 165 -14.04 6.02 13.02
C VAL A 165 -12.78 6.81 12.63
N TYR A 166 -11.96 6.24 11.76
CA TYR A 166 -10.88 6.98 11.10
C TYR A 166 -11.47 7.53 9.82
N PHE A 167 -11.44 8.84 9.66
CA PHE A 167 -12.09 9.53 8.56
C PHE A 167 -11.20 10.67 8.08
N GLU A 168 -10.97 10.72 6.78
CA GLU A 168 -10.25 11.80 6.13
C GLU A 168 -11.01 12.26 4.90
N ASP A 169 -11.39 13.54 4.85
CA ASP A 169 -12.01 14.16 3.68
C ASP A 169 -11.10 15.22 3.02
N PHE A 170 -9.87 15.38 3.51
CA PHE A 170 -8.84 16.26 3.00
C PHE A 170 -9.22 17.75 2.93
N LYS A 171 -10.33 18.19 3.55
CA LYS A 171 -10.76 19.60 3.50
C LYS A 171 -10.01 20.50 4.48
N SER A 172 -9.38 19.91 5.49
CA SER A 172 -8.61 20.64 6.51
C SER A 172 -7.29 21.19 5.98
N TYR A 173 -6.81 20.68 4.84
CA TYR A 173 -5.56 21.13 4.23
C TYR A 173 -5.66 22.60 3.78
N THR A 174 -4.59 23.32 4.05
CA THR A 174 -4.34 24.70 3.64
C THR A 174 -3.18 24.75 2.63
N PRO A 175 -2.99 25.86 1.89
CA PRO A 175 -1.85 26.02 1.00
C PRO A 175 -0.48 26.01 1.70
N TYR A 176 -0.45 26.08 3.04
CA TYR A 176 0.78 26.08 3.84
C TYR A 176 1.12 24.69 4.38
N ASP A 177 0.21 23.72 4.26
CA ASP A 177 0.46 22.34 4.66
C ASP A 177 1.31 21.66 3.59
N SER A 178 2.61 21.54 3.87
CA SER A 178 3.57 20.87 2.98
C SER A 178 3.94 19.50 3.54
N TRP A 179 3.79 18.47 2.72
CA TRP A 179 4.21 17.09 3.04
C TRP A 179 3.61 16.53 4.34
N GLN A 180 2.39 16.94 4.69
CA GLN A 180 1.71 16.47 5.89
C GLN A 180 0.76 15.31 5.55
N PRO A 181 0.98 14.10 6.09
CA PRO A 181 0.04 13.00 5.92
C PRO A 181 -1.26 13.31 6.64
N SER A 182 -2.33 12.64 6.19
CA SER A 182 -3.68 12.83 6.72
C SER A 182 -3.75 12.65 8.22
N SER A 183 -4.68 13.36 8.84
CA SER A 183 -4.92 13.28 10.28
C SER A 183 -5.22 11.85 10.73
N SER A 184 -5.92 11.09 9.88
CA SER A 184 -6.24 9.68 10.11
C SER A 184 -5.00 8.79 10.13
N ILE A 185 -4.07 8.94 9.18
CA ILE A 185 -2.83 8.16 9.14
C ILE A 185 -1.94 8.51 10.34
N LYS A 186 -1.79 9.81 10.65
CA LYS A 186 -1.06 10.25 11.85
C LYS A 186 -1.64 9.64 13.12
N LYS A 187 -2.96 9.67 13.28
CA LYS A 187 -3.64 9.10 14.44
C LYS A 187 -3.37 7.60 14.58
N LEU A 188 -3.44 6.82 13.49
CA LEU A 188 -3.17 5.38 13.50
C LEU A 188 -1.75 5.06 14.01
N ILE A 189 -0.76 5.84 13.57
CA ILE A 189 0.63 5.63 13.97
C ILE A 189 0.87 6.15 15.41
N CYS A 190 0.33 7.33 15.75
CA CYS A 190 0.47 7.91 17.09
C CYS A 190 -0.22 7.09 18.20
N GLU A 191 -1.16 6.21 17.84
CA GLU A 191 -1.69 5.22 18.77
C GLU A 191 -0.64 4.21 19.21
N LEU A 192 0.32 3.87 18.34
CA LEU A 192 1.44 2.97 18.64
C LEU A 192 2.60 3.73 19.32
N VAL A 193 3.05 4.85 18.73
CA VAL A 193 4.25 5.58 19.15
C VAL A 193 3.91 7.00 19.62
N THR A 194 4.42 7.42 20.77
CA THR A 194 4.04 8.73 21.36
C THR A 194 5.11 9.81 21.26
N ASN A 195 6.37 9.43 20.98
CA ASN A 195 7.52 10.34 21.03
C ASN A 195 8.24 10.52 19.69
N LEU A 196 7.55 10.30 18.57
CA LEU A 196 8.13 10.41 17.23
C LEU A 196 7.42 11.46 16.37
N SER A 197 8.20 12.20 15.59
CA SER A 197 7.71 12.92 14.41
C SER A 197 7.65 11.94 13.23
N ILE A 198 6.62 12.08 12.40
CA ILE A 198 6.39 11.18 11.26
C ILE A 198 6.28 12.02 10.01
N ASP A 199 7.19 11.80 9.09
CA ASP A 199 7.23 12.48 7.80
C ASP A 199 7.19 11.43 6.66
N PRO A 200 6.38 11.66 5.61
CA PRO A 200 6.35 10.80 4.44
C PRO A 200 7.61 11.00 3.61
N ILE A 201 8.22 9.89 3.18
CA ILE A 201 9.56 9.91 2.53
C ILE A 201 9.48 9.85 1.01
N ILE A 202 8.48 9.15 0.46
CA ILE A 202 8.45 8.82 -0.98
C ILE A 202 7.57 9.80 -1.74
N ASP A 203 6.28 9.89 -1.38
CA ASP A 203 5.26 10.49 -2.24
C ASP A 203 4.03 10.90 -1.42
N ASP A 204 3.06 11.56 -2.05
CA ASP A 204 1.73 11.82 -1.48
C ASP A 204 0.83 10.56 -1.48
N ARG A 205 1.42 9.41 -1.83
CA ARG A 205 0.78 8.12 -2.12
C ARG A 205 1.48 6.98 -1.38
N MET A 206 0.71 5.96 -1.04
CA MET A 206 1.21 4.64 -0.71
C MET A 206 1.58 3.87 -1.98
N PHE A 207 2.59 3.01 -1.88
CA PHE A 207 2.90 2.01 -2.90
C PHE A 207 1.78 0.97 -2.96
N VAL A 208 1.35 0.58 -4.16
CA VAL A 208 0.20 -0.33 -4.34
C VAL A 208 0.69 -1.71 -4.75
N ALA A 209 0.43 -2.73 -3.92
CA ALA A 209 0.50 -4.12 -4.35
C ALA A 209 -0.93 -4.60 -4.66
N THR A 210 -1.22 -5.06 -5.87
CA THR A 210 -2.56 -5.52 -6.24
C THR A 210 -2.50 -6.85 -6.98
N TRP A 211 -3.23 -7.83 -6.47
CA TRP A 211 -3.51 -9.05 -7.21
C TRP A 211 -4.96 -9.03 -7.70
N TYR A 212 -5.14 -9.01 -9.02
CA TYR A 212 -6.46 -8.98 -9.65
C TYR A 212 -6.78 -10.29 -10.36
N LYS A 213 -7.54 -11.16 -9.68
CA LYS A 213 -8.00 -12.43 -10.26
C LYS A 213 -9.14 -12.21 -11.24
N ASN A 214 -8.81 -12.06 -12.53
CA ASN A 214 -9.79 -11.90 -13.60
C ASN A 214 -9.50 -12.84 -14.79
N ASN A 215 -10.27 -13.91 -14.90
CA ASN A 215 -10.10 -14.91 -15.95
C ASN A 215 -10.36 -14.33 -17.36
N GLN A 216 -11.35 -13.45 -17.53
CA GLN A 216 -11.69 -12.87 -18.82
C GLN A 216 -10.56 -11.96 -19.33
N LEU A 217 -10.03 -11.13 -18.44
CA LEU A 217 -8.91 -10.25 -18.74
C LEU A 217 -7.65 -11.06 -19.04
N SER A 218 -7.40 -12.14 -18.29
CA SER A 218 -6.24 -13.01 -18.51
C SER A 218 -6.19 -13.63 -19.90
N GLN A 219 -7.35 -13.95 -20.48
CA GLN A 219 -7.44 -14.51 -21.82
C GLN A 219 -6.95 -13.56 -22.91
N GLN A 220 -6.99 -12.24 -22.68
CA GLN A 220 -6.55 -11.25 -23.68
C GLN A 220 -5.05 -11.41 -23.97
N PHE A 221 -4.22 -11.45 -22.92
CA PHE A 221 -2.78 -11.59 -23.07
C PHE A 221 -2.30 -13.05 -23.20
N THR A 222 -3.13 -14.04 -22.84
CA THR A 222 -2.84 -15.46 -23.13
C THR A 222 -3.03 -15.76 -24.61
N ASN A 223 -4.11 -15.27 -25.22
CA ASN A 223 -4.41 -15.51 -26.64
C ASN A 223 -3.56 -14.64 -27.57
N ASN A 224 -3.25 -13.41 -27.15
CA ASN A 224 -2.36 -12.51 -27.87
C ASN A 224 -1.21 -12.09 -26.94
N ALA A 225 -0.05 -12.75 -27.08
CA ALA A 225 1.11 -12.46 -26.24
C ALA A 225 1.62 -11.01 -26.35
N LYS A 226 1.24 -10.28 -27.41
CA LYS A 226 1.60 -8.88 -27.63
C LYS A 226 0.56 -7.89 -27.10
N ALA A 227 -0.59 -8.35 -26.62
CA ALA A 227 -1.69 -7.50 -26.21
C ALA A 227 -1.28 -6.44 -25.18
N TYR A 228 -0.30 -6.75 -24.31
CA TYR A 228 0.11 -5.87 -23.22
C TYR A 228 0.92 -4.65 -23.65
N PHE A 229 1.48 -4.64 -24.88
CA PHE A 229 2.30 -3.53 -25.38
C PHE A 229 1.93 -3.07 -26.80
N ASP A 230 1.01 -3.76 -27.47
CA ASP A 230 0.48 -3.34 -28.77
C ASP A 230 -0.45 -2.15 -28.58
N SER A 231 -0.09 -0.99 -29.14
CA SER A 231 -0.88 0.24 -29.00
C SER A 231 -2.27 0.15 -29.65
N GLN A 232 -2.52 -0.84 -30.51
CA GLN A 232 -3.82 -1.09 -31.12
C GLN A 232 -4.71 -2.01 -30.27
N ASP A 233 -4.14 -2.69 -29.26
CA ASP A 233 -4.88 -3.58 -28.38
C ASP A 233 -5.37 -2.80 -27.14
N PRO A 234 -6.68 -2.81 -26.83
CA PRO A 234 -7.22 -2.15 -25.65
C PRO A 234 -6.58 -2.62 -24.33
N PHE A 235 -6.08 -3.86 -24.28
CA PHE A 235 -5.41 -4.39 -23.10
C PHE A 235 -4.13 -3.61 -22.78
N SER A 236 -3.40 -3.12 -23.78
CA SER A 236 -2.17 -2.33 -23.60
C SER A 236 -2.43 -1.04 -22.82
N ASP A 237 -3.51 -0.33 -23.13
CA ASP A 237 -3.89 0.88 -22.39
C ASP A 237 -4.29 0.57 -20.95
N TYR A 238 -5.12 -0.46 -20.76
CA TYR A 238 -5.50 -0.92 -19.43
C TYR A 238 -4.27 -1.34 -18.62
N TRP A 239 -3.39 -2.15 -19.20
CA TRP A 239 -2.21 -2.69 -18.53
C TRP A 239 -1.25 -1.58 -18.12
N TYR A 240 -1.03 -0.59 -18.99
CA TYR A 240 -0.29 0.61 -18.63
C TYR A 240 -0.92 1.33 -17.43
N ARG A 241 -2.23 1.57 -17.47
CA ARG A 241 -2.94 2.24 -16.37
C ARG A 241 -2.89 1.44 -15.09
N PHE A 242 -2.89 0.12 -15.16
CA PHE A 242 -2.79 -0.76 -14.01
C PHE A 242 -1.37 -0.79 -13.42
N LEU A 243 -0.33 -0.80 -14.27
CA LEU A 243 1.07 -0.73 -13.86
C LEU A 243 1.49 0.60 -13.25
N PHE A 244 0.95 1.71 -13.74
CA PHE A 244 1.33 3.05 -13.25
C PHE A 244 0.28 3.66 -12.31
N ILE A 245 -0.84 2.93 -12.11
CA ILE A 245 -1.98 3.32 -11.28
C ILE A 245 -2.55 4.66 -11.77
N ASP A 246 -2.85 4.72 -13.06
CA ASP A 246 -3.51 5.85 -13.70
C ASP A 246 -5.03 5.64 -13.71
N GLY A 247 -5.74 6.43 -12.91
CA GLY A 247 -7.18 6.24 -12.69
C GLY A 247 -8.02 6.46 -13.96
N SER A 248 -7.82 7.59 -14.64
CA SER A 248 -8.70 8.02 -15.74
C SER A 248 -8.16 7.60 -17.10
N ASN A 249 -7.05 8.20 -17.52
CA ASN A 249 -6.42 7.97 -18.82
C ASN A 249 -4.93 7.67 -18.58
N ALA A 250 -4.31 6.91 -19.48
CA ALA A 250 -2.86 6.77 -19.49
C ALA A 250 -2.19 8.15 -19.56
N THR A 251 -1.29 8.42 -18.62
CA THR A 251 -0.61 9.71 -18.51
C THR A 251 0.57 9.82 -19.48
N CYS A 252 1.19 8.72 -19.89
CA CYS A 252 2.20 8.74 -20.96
C CYS A 252 1.53 8.90 -22.33
N GLN A 253 1.70 10.08 -22.93
CA GLN A 253 1.16 10.43 -24.24
C GLN A 253 2.08 10.05 -25.40
N ASN A 254 3.32 9.62 -25.12
CA ASN A 254 4.28 9.23 -26.16
C ASN A 254 4.19 7.72 -26.38
N GLU A 255 3.62 7.30 -27.51
CA GLU A 255 3.40 5.88 -27.81
C GLU A 255 4.67 5.03 -27.77
N LYS A 256 5.79 5.57 -28.24
CA LYS A 256 7.08 4.86 -28.20
C LYS A 256 7.53 4.61 -26.76
N MET A 257 7.53 5.66 -25.94
CA MET A 257 7.90 5.56 -24.53
C MET A 257 6.93 4.67 -23.75
N LYS A 258 5.62 4.77 -24.02
CA LYS A 258 4.60 3.91 -23.39
C LYS A 258 4.90 2.44 -23.65
N LYS A 259 5.19 2.08 -24.91
CA LYS A 259 5.59 0.73 -25.28
C LYS A 259 6.86 0.28 -24.57
N GLU A 260 7.92 1.10 -24.58
CA GLU A 260 9.18 0.79 -23.90
C GLU A 260 8.98 0.53 -22.41
N LEU A 261 8.17 1.37 -21.74
CA LEU A 261 7.80 1.18 -20.33
C LEU A 261 7.02 -0.14 -20.12
N LEU A 262 6.07 -0.46 -21.00
CA LEU A 262 5.31 -1.71 -20.89
C LEU A 262 6.22 -2.93 -21.06
N GLU A 263 7.17 -2.88 -21.99
CA GLU A 263 8.16 -3.95 -22.19
C GLU A 263 9.14 -4.07 -21.00
N GLU A 264 9.58 -2.96 -20.42
CA GLU A 264 10.51 -2.94 -19.27
C GLU A 264 9.86 -3.38 -17.95
N HIS A 265 8.63 -2.93 -17.70
CA HIS A 265 7.95 -3.11 -16.41
C HIS A 265 7.07 -4.36 -16.34
N THR A 266 7.06 -5.21 -17.37
CA THR A 266 6.25 -6.43 -17.43
C THR A 266 7.11 -7.69 -17.35
N TYR A 267 6.77 -8.59 -16.44
CA TYR A 267 7.43 -9.89 -16.29
C TYR A 267 6.56 -11.03 -16.84
N TYR A 268 7.03 -11.62 -17.94
CA TYR A 268 6.26 -12.54 -18.79
C TYR A 268 6.45 -14.03 -18.47
N ARG A 269 7.20 -14.40 -17.41
CA ARG A 269 7.56 -15.80 -17.11
C ARG A 269 6.36 -16.76 -17.09
N TRP A 270 5.21 -16.28 -16.61
CA TRP A 270 3.99 -17.08 -16.46
C TRP A 270 2.85 -16.65 -17.40
N GLN A 271 3.14 -15.80 -18.40
CA GLN A 271 2.12 -15.23 -19.29
C GLN A 271 1.30 -16.31 -20.00
N GLN A 272 1.96 -17.35 -20.51
CA GLN A 272 1.29 -18.47 -21.20
C GLN A 272 0.48 -19.37 -20.25
N TRP A 273 0.63 -19.16 -18.94
CA TRP A 273 -0.16 -19.79 -17.88
C TRP A 273 -1.19 -18.80 -17.31
N SER A 274 -1.60 -17.82 -18.12
CA SER A 274 -2.63 -16.81 -17.80
C SER A 274 -2.31 -15.96 -16.56
N SER A 275 -1.02 -15.74 -16.29
CA SER A 275 -0.55 -14.87 -15.20
C SER A 275 0.44 -13.84 -15.74
N LEU A 276 0.14 -12.56 -15.57
CA LEU A 276 1.00 -11.45 -15.97
C LEU A 276 1.36 -10.66 -14.73
N TYR A 277 2.64 -10.33 -14.59
CA TYR A 277 3.15 -9.56 -13.47
C TYR A 277 3.76 -8.28 -13.99
N GLY A 278 3.73 -7.23 -13.19
CA GLY A 278 4.57 -6.08 -13.46
C GLY A 278 4.90 -5.23 -12.25
N ILE A 279 5.98 -4.49 -12.41
CA ILE A 279 6.63 -3.75 -11.32
C ILE A 279 6.98 -2.38 -11.86
N SER A 280 6.41 -1.34 -11.26
CA SER A 280 6.76 0.05 -11.52
C SER A 280 7.26 0.71 -10.24
N LYS A 281 7.64 1.99 -10.34
CA LYS A 281 7.94 2.81 -9.16
C LYS A 281 6.73 3.02 -8.22
N TYR A 282 5.51 2.72 -8.68
CA TYR A 282 4.29 3.01 -7.94
C TYR A 282 3.52 1.77 -7.51
N SER A 283 3.77 0.63 -8.16
CA SER A 283 3.04 -0.59 -7.85
C SER A 283 3.77 -1.88 -8.21
N LEU A 284 3.27 -2.94 -7.59
CA LEU A 284 3.49 -4.34 -7.93
C LEU A 284 2.11 -4.92 -8.27
N VAL A 285 1.93 -5.44 -9.48
CA VAL A 285 0.63 -5.95 -9.97
C VAL A 285 0.73 -7.31 -10.63
#